data_AF-A0A927T6C8-F1
#
_entry.id   AF-A0A927T6C8-F1
#
_cell.length_a   1.000
_cell.length_b   1.000
_cell.length_c   1.000
_cell.angle_alpha   90.00
_cell.angle_beta   90.00
_cell.angle_gamma   90.00
#
_symmetry.space_group_name_H-M   'P 1'
#
loop_
_entity.id
_entity.type
_entity.pdbx_description
1 polymer ?
#
loop_
_entity_poly.entity_id
_entity_poly.type
_entity_poly.pdbx_seq_one_letter_code
_entity_poly.pdbx_strand_id
1 'polypeptide(L)'
;MKRILVVLGICIGICMLCACTVRSDKRISEEEIDARREMFEEYLKEKYPDKAFTVKVWQEYAEKTGAAGLPDYEGYLWRQVVIDSEGNCFMVFPGDNGQCTDDYQKVLDGWVHYNEKGQHVVYNDDGSILTEYY
;
A
#
# COMPACT_ATOMS: atom_id res chain seq x y z
N MET A 1 -48.26 -7.72 27.89
CA MET A 1 -46.83 -7.35 28.00
C MET A 1 -46.05 -7.84 26.77
N LYS A 2 -46.31 -7.28 25.58
CA LYS A 2 -45.69 -7.72 24.31
C LYS A 2 -44.95 -6.59 23.56
N ARG A 3 -44.87 -5.39 24.17
CA ARG A 3 -44.34 -4.18 23.52
C ARG A 3 -42.88 -3.85 23.86
N ILE A 4 -42.27 -4.55 24.83
CA ILE A 4 -40.91 -4.23 25.31
C ILE A 4 -39.83 -4.99 24.52
N LEU A 5 -40.16 -6.11 23.88
CA LEU A 5 -39.19 -6.93 23.12
C LEU A 5 -38.85 -6.38 21.73
N VAL A 6 -39.65 -5.46 21.18
CA VAL A 6 -39.40 -4.91 19.83
C VAL A 6 -38.35 -3.80 19.86
N VAL A 7 -38.17 -3.11 20.99
CA VAL A 7 -37.23 -2.00 21.12
C VAL A 7 -35.77 -2.49 21.26
N LEU A 8 -35.56 -3.67 21.83
CA LEU A 8 -34.22 -4.27 21.98
C LEU A 8 -33.67 -4.88 20.68
N GLY A 9 -34.52 -5.28 19.74
CA GLY A 9 -34.10 -5.79 18.43
C GLY A 9 -33.60 -4.70 17.47
N ILE A 10 -34.01 -3.45 17.67
CA ILE A 10 -33.65 -2.32 16.79
C ILE A 10 -32.26 -1.76 17.15
N CYS A 11 -31.84 -1.82 18.42
CA CYS A 11 -30.51 -1.35 18.82
C CYS A 11 -29.37 -2.28 18.35
N ILE A 12 -29.62 -3.58 18.16
CA ILE A 12 -28.61 -4.53 17.67
C ILE A 12 -28.48 -4.48 16.14
N GLY A 13 -29.55 -4.09 15.43
CA GLY A 13 -29.54 -3.92 13.97
C GLY A 13 -28.84 -2.65 13.47
N ILE A 14 -28.74 -1.61 14.30
CA ILE A 14 -28.14 -0.31 13.92
C ILE A 14 -26.62 -0.28 14.12
N CYS A 15 -26.05 -1.19 14.92
CA CYS A 15 -24.60 -1.25 15.13
C CYS A 15 -23.81 -1.98 14.03
N MET A 16 -24.46 -2.59 13.03
CA MET A 16 -23.76 -3.47 12.07
C MET A 16 -23.20 -2.79 10.81
N LEU A 17 -23.49 -1.53 10.50
CA LEU A 17 -23.08 -0.95 9.20
C LEU A 17 -22.73 0.54 9.24
N CYS A 18 -22.25 1.06 10.37
CA CYS A 18 -21.40 2.24 10.27
C CYS A 18 -20.01 1.76 9.83
N ALA A 19 -19.80 1.62 8.52
CA ALA A 19 -18.46 1.70 7.97
C ALA A 19 -17.92 3.08 8.36
N CYS A 20 -17.31 3.18 9.54
CA CYS A 20 -16.77 4.41 10.04
C CYS A 20 -15.50 4.69 9.24
N THR A 21 -15.60 5.47 8.17
CA THR A 21 -14.43 5.95 7.45
C THR A 21 -13.52 6.72 8.41
N VAL A 22 -12.29 6.24 8.59
CA VAL A 22 -11.26 6.96 9.34
C VAL A 22 -10.71 8.03 8.41
N ARG A 23 -10.99 9.29 8.74
CA ARG A 23 -10.51 10.46 7.99
C ARG A 23 -9.31 11.09 8.68
N SER A 24 -8.26 11.38 7.91
CA SER A 24 -7.09 12.08 8.41
C SER A 24 -6.46 12.96 7.33
N ASP A 25 -6.55 14.27 7.52
CA ASP A 25 -5.83 15.24 6.69
C ASP A 25 -4.39 15.49 7.19
N LYS A 26 -3.94 14.75 8.20
CA LYS A 26 -2.56 14.83 8.68
C LYS A 26 -1.63 14.37 7.57
N ARG A 27 -0.88 15.33 7.01
CA ARG A 27 0.22 15.06 6.08
C ARG A 27 1.36 14.37 6.81
N ILE A 28 2.02 13.50 6.07
CA ILE A 28 3.32 12.94 6.43
C ILE A 28 4.35 14.05 6.23
N SER A 29 5.30 14.23 7.15
CA SER A 29 6.33 15.25 6.99
C SER A 29 7.33 14.88 5.88
N GLU A 30 7.98 15.89 5.30
CA GLU A 30 9.07 15.64 4.33
C GLU A 30 10.22 14.87 4.99
N GLU A 31 10.53 15.16 6.26
CA GLU A 31 11.54 14.43 7.04
C GLU A 31 11.19 12.93 7.18
N GLU A 32 9.93 12.59 7.43
CA GLU A 32 9.48 11.20 7.47
C GLU A 32 9.64 10.53 6.09
N ILE A 33 9.33 11.26 5.02
CA ILE A 33 9.46 10.77 3.63
C ILE A 33 10.91 10.50 3.26
N ASP A 34 11.79 11.44 3.56
CA ASP A 34 13.22 11.32 3.29
C ASP A 34 13.84 10.19 4.13
N ALA A 35 13.50 10.10 5.42
CA ALA A 35 13.99 9.01 6.28
C ALA A 35 13.57 7.62 5.75
N ARG A 36 12.34 7.49 5.24
CA ARG A 36 11.89 6.24 4.62
C ARG A 36 12.62 5.94 3.32
N ARG A 37 12.87 6.95 2.49
CA ARG A 37 13.66 6.79 1.26
C ARG A 37 15.08 6.31 1.58
N GLU A 38 15.76 6.97 2.51
CA GLU A 38 17.12 6.63 2.94
C GLU A 38 17.19 5.19 3.46
N MET A 39 16.25 4.78 4.31
CA MET A 39 16.15 3.40 4.80
C MET A 39 16.09 2.36 3.66
N PHE A 40 15.32 2.65 2.60
CA PHE A 40 15.25 1.74 1.44
C PHE A 40 16.53 1.77 0.60
N GLU A 41 17.13 2.95 0.40
CA GLU A 41 18.39 3.07 -0.33
C GLU A 41 19.52 2.31 0.37
N GLU A 42 19.62 2.41 1.69
CA GLU A 42 20.60 1.67 2.50
C GLU A 42 20.39 0.16 2.38
N TYR A 43 19.13 -0.30 2.53
CA TYR A 43 18.78 -1.71 2.36
C TYR A 43 19.19 -2.26 0.99
N LEU A 44 18.86 -1.55 -0.08
CA LEU A 44 19.15 -1.98 -1.44
C LEU A 44 20.65 -2.00 -1.72
N LYS A 45 21.38 -1.02 -1.20
CA LYS A 45 22.85 -0.97 -1.32
C LYS A 45 23.52 -2.14 -0.61
N GLU A 46 23.02 -2.54 0.56
CA GLU A 46 23.56 -3.70 1.29
C GLU A 46 23.23 -5.01 0.58
N LYS A 47 21.99 -5.19 0.14
CA LYS A 47 21.51 -6.45 -0.45
C LYS A 47 21.99 -6.67 -1.88
N TYR A 48 22.13 -5.60 -2.66
CA TYR A 48 22.46 -5.64 -4.09
C TYR A 48 23.59 -4.63 -4.41
N PRO A 49 24.81 -4.83 -3.89
CA PRO A 49 25.88 -3.83 -3.93
C PRO A 49 26.34 -3.44 -5.34
N ASP A 50 26.12 -4.31 -6.33
CA ASP A 50 26.53 -4.11 -7.72
C ASP A 50 25.40 -3.56 -8.62
N LYS A 51 24.25 -3.20 -8.04
CA LYS A 51 23.09 -2.69 -8.76
C LYS A 51 22.78 -1.25 -8.36
N ALA A 52 22.33 -0.46 -9.33
CA ALA A 52 21.85 0.89 -9.12
C ALA A 52 20.32 0.92 -9.15
N PHE A 53 19.72 1.63 -8.20
CA PHE A 53 18.27 1.78 -8.10
C PHE A 53 17.89 3.24 -7.92
N THR A 54 16.75 3.61 -8.47
CA THR A 54 16.06 4.87 -8.16
C THR A 54 14.95 4.58 -7.17
N VAL A 55 15.07 5.11 -5.96
CA VAL A 55 14.03 5.00 -4.92
C VAL A 55 13.16 6.25 -4.94
N LYS A 56 11.85 6.07 -5.12
CA LYS A 56 10.86 7.14 -5.00
C LYS A 56 9.96 6.84 -3.82
N VAL A 57 9.83 7.79 -2.90
CA VAL A 57 8.86 7.75 -1.79
C VAL A 57 8.14 9.09 -1.77
N TRP A 58 6.82 9.06 -1.64
CA TRP A 58 5.98 10.25 -1.59
C TRP A 58 4.72 9.99 -0.76
N GLN A 59 3.90 11.03 -0.61
CA GLN A 59 2.56 10.90 -0.05
C GLN A 59 1.52 11.27 -1.10
N GLU A 60 0.38 10.59 -1.05
CA GLU A 60 -0.78 10.86 -1.89
C GLU A 60 -2.03 10.87 -1.02
N TYR A 61 -2.96 11.81 -1.26
CA TYR A 61 -4.27 11.77 -0.65
C TYR A 61 -5.15 10.77 -1.38
N ALA A 62 -5.64 9.75 -0.68
CA ALA A 62 -6.46 8.71 -1.30
C ALA A 62 -7.56 8.19 -0.36
N GLU A 63 -8.62 7.70 -0.98
CA GLU A 63 -9.65 6.89 -0.35
C GLU A 63 -9.30 5.41 -0.57
N LYS A 64 -9.20 4.64 0.52
CA LYS A 64 -8.97 3.21 0.50
C LYS A 64 -10.12 2.51 1.21
N THR A 65 -10.86 1.69 0.47
CA THR A 65 -11.87 0.81 1.05
C THR A 65 -11.19 -0.19 1.98
N GLY A 66 -11.69 -0.32 3.20
CA GLY A 66 -11.16 -1.25 4.19
C GLY A 66 -11.32 -2.69 3.72
N ALA A 67 -10.26 -3.49 3.80
CA ALA A 67 -10.34 -4.92 3.57
C ALA A 67 -10.77 -5.66 4.86
N ALA A 68 -11.44 -6.80 4.71
CA ALA A 68 -11.71 -7.80 5.77
C ALA A 68 -11.98 -7.23 7.19
N GLY A 69 -12.96 -6.35 7.32
CA GLY A 69 -13.42 -5.83 8.63
C GLY A 69 -12.65 -4.62 9.15
N LEU A 70 -11.71 -4.07 8.38
CA LEU A 70 -11.12 -2.76 8.65
C LEU A 70 -12.06 -1.65 8.17
N PRO A 71 -12.09 -0.50 8.87
CA PRO A 71 -12.80 0.67 8.37
C PRO A 71 -12.19 1.17 7.06
N ASP A 72 -13.01 1.84 6.25
CA ASP A 72 -12.50 2.65 5.14
C ASP A 72 -11.55 3.72 5.68
N TYR A 73 -10.59 4.12 4.87
CA TYR A 73 -9.62 5.16 5.20
C TYR A 73 -9.61 6.24 4.12
N GLU A 74 -9.60 7.50 4.52
CA GLU A 74 -9.46 8.65 3.64
C GLU A 74 -8.41 9.58 4.24
N GLY A 75 -7.30 9.78 3.52
CA GLY A 75 -6.19 10.58 4.02
C GLY A 75 -4.90 10.42 3.23
N TYR A 76 -3.82 11.00 3.76
CA TYR A 76 -2.49 10.89 3.16
C TYR A 76 -1.88 9.51 3.42
N LEU A 77 -1.59 8.79 2.34
CA LEU A 77 -0.96 7.48 2.34
C LEU A 77 0.47 7.56 1.82
N TRP A 78 1.32 6.72 2.42
CA TRP A 78 2.64 6.42 1.90
C TRP A 78 2.56 5.78 0.52
N ARG A 79 3.36 6.30 -0.41
CA ARG A 79 3.58 5.73 -1.72
C ARG A 79 5.05 5.57 -1.97
N GLN A 80 5.39 4.56 -2.74
CA GLN A 80 6.77 4.22 -3.02
C GLN A 80 6.86 3.39 -4.30
N VAL A 81 8.01 3.45 -4.96
CA VAL A 81 8.42 2.51 -6.00
C VAL A 81 9.94 2.54 -6.09
N VAL A 82 10.53 1.40 -6.41
CA VAL A 82 11.94 1.30 -6.74
C VAL A 82 12.08 0.88 -8.20
N ILE A 83 12.97 1.54 -8.92
CA ILE A 83 13.19 1.32 -10.35
C ILE A 83 14.66 0.95 -10.56
N ASP A 84 14.93 -0.19 -11.20
CA ASP A 84 16.29 -0.58 -11.56
C ASP A 84 16.76 0.08 -12.86
N SER A 85 18.03 -0.13 -13.23
CA SER A 85 18.63 0.44 -14.45
C SER A 85 17.99 -0.03 -15.76
N GLU A 86 17.25 -1.14 -15.74
CA GLU A 86 16.57 -1.70 -16.91
C GLU A 86 15.11 -1.21 -17.00
N GLY A 87 14.66 -0.42 -16.02
CA GLY A 87 13.30 0.10 -15.95
C GLY A 87 12.32 -0.81 -15.22
N ASN A 88 12.78 -1.91 -14.60
CA ASN A 88 11.91 -2.79 -13.83
C ASN A 88 11.50 -2.09 -12.53
N CYS A 89 10.18 -2.00 -12.31
CA CYS A 89 9.61 -1.41 -11.10
C CYS A 89 9.30 -2.51 -10.07
N PHE A 90 9.67 -2.28 -8.80
CA PHE A 90 9.37 -3.18 -7.68
C PHE A 90 9.18 -2.41 -6.37
N MET A 91 8.79 -3.12 -5.31
CA MET A 91 8.49 -2.54 -3.99
C MET A 91 9.46 -3.05 -2.92
N VAL A 92 9.79 -2.17 -1.97
CA VAL A 92 10.55 -2.48 -0.74
C VAL A 92 9.66 -2.22 0.47
N PHE A 93 9.45 -3.21 1.32
CA PHE A 93 8.55 -3.12 2.47
C PHE A 93 9.34 -3.08 3.78
N PRO A 94 9.08 -2.10 4.66
CA PRO A 94 9.62 -2.14 6.00
C PRO A 94 8.93 -3.27 6.78
N GLY A 95 9.71 -4.20 7.31
CA GLY A 95 9.21 -5.23 8.23
C GLY A 95 9.06 -4.68 9.65
N ASP A 96 8.21 -5.33 10.45
CA ASP A 96 7.91 -4.92 11.82
C ASP A 96 9.13 -4.94 12.77
N ASN A 97 10.17 -5.68 12.40
CA ASN A 97 11.44 -5.76 13.13
C ASN A 97 12.49 -4.73 12.65
N GLY A 98 12.10 -3.78 11.78
CA GLY A 98 13.00 -2.81 11.17
C GLY A 98 13.83 -3.37 10.01
N GLN A 99 13.65 -4.65 9.64
CA GLN A 99 14.31 -5.22 8.46
C GLN A 99 13.42 -5.03 7.24
N CYS A 100 14.00 -4.54 6.15
CA CYS A 100 13.28 -4.42 4.89
C CYS A 100 13.24 -5.77 4.14
N THR A 101 12.17 -5.95 3.36
CA THR A 101 12.03 -7.02 2.35
C THR A 101 11.69 -6.38 1.01
N ASP A 102 11.90 -7.10 -0.10
CA ASP A 102 11.57 -6.58 -1.43
C ASP A 102 11.03 -7.67 -2.36
N ASP A 103 10.38 -7.21 -3.41
CA ASP A 103 9.82 -8.07 -4.47
C ASP A 103 10.71 -8.14 -5.72
N TYR A 104 11.98 -7.71 -5.68
CA TYR A 104 12.81 -7.57 -6.87
C TYR A 104 12.96 -8.89 -7.64
N GLN A 105 13.30 -9.99 -6.95
CA GLN A 105 13.41 -11.29 -7.61
C GLN A 105 12.06 -11.75 -8.20
N LYS A 106 10.94 -11.49 -7.52
CA LYS A 106 9.61 -11.84 -8.03
C LYS A 106 9.28 -11.08 -9.32
N VAL A 107 9.74 -9.83 -9.44
CA VAL A 107 9.62 -9.04 -10.68
C VAL A 107 10.50 -9.63 -11.78
N LEU A 108 11.76 -9.95 -11.49
CA LEU A 108 12.67 -10.58 -12.47
C LEU A 108 12.16 -11.94 -12.96
N ASP A 109 11.52 -12.71 -12.09
CA ASP A 109 10.93 -13.99 -12.42
C ASP A 109 9.58 -13.86 -13.14
N GLY A 110 9.02 -12.65 -13.26
CA GLY A 110 7.72 -12.38 -13.90
C GLY A 110 6.50 -12.79 -13.07
N TRP A 111 6.64 -12.93 -11.75
CA TRP A 111 5.54 -13.33 -10.85
C TRP A 111 4.64 -12.15 -10.49
N VAL A 112 5.21 -10.95 -10.45
CA VAL A 112 4.51 -9.71 -10.14
C VAL A 112 5.06 -8.61 -11.04
N HIS A 113 4.21 -7.62 -11.34
CA HIS A 113 4.60 -6.44 -12.10
C HIS A 113 4.12 -5.20 -11.39
N TYR A 114 4.93 -4.14 -11.46
CA TYR A 114 4.56 -2.83 -10.96
C TYR A 114 4.71 -1.79 -12.06
N ASN A 115 3.89 -0.73 -12.00
CA ASN A 115 4.11 0.47 -12.80
C ASN A 115 4.95 1.50 -12.02
N GLU A 116 5.29 2.63 -12.66
CA GLU A 116 6.05 3.71 -12.03
C GLU A 116 5.33 4.42 -10.87
N LYS A 117 4.04 4.13 -10.66
CA LYS A 117 3.26 4.63 -9.52
C LYS A 117 3.31 3.67 -8.32
N GLY A 118 4.01 2.55 -8.44
CA GLY A 118 4.07 1.50 -7.43
C GLY A 118 2.80 0.67 -7.32
N GLN A 119 1.94 0.68 -8.35
CA GLN A 119 0.74 -0.17 -8.40
C GLN A 119 1.09 -1.53 -8.97
N HIS A 120 0.53 -2.59 -8.38
CA HIS A 120 0.51 -3.90 -9.02
C HIS A 120 -0.26 -3.82 -10.32
N VAL A 121 0.34 -4.34 -11.40
CA VAL A 121 -0.26 -4.41 -12.73
C VAL A 121 -0.49 -5.88 -13.07
N VAL A 122 -1.72 -6.19 -13.49
CA VAL A 122 -2.07 -7.51 -14.02
C VAL A 122 -2.33 -7.37 -15.51
N TYR A 123 -1.73 -8.24 -16.31
CA TYR A 123 -1.88 -8.25 -17.76
C TYR A 123 -2.81 -9.37 -18.23
N ASN A 124 -3.45 -9.15 -19.37
CA ASN A 124 -4.08 -10.19 -20.18
C ASN A 124 -3.01 -10.96 -20.98
N ASP A 125 -3.39 -12.10 -21.55
CA ASP A 125 -2.53 -12.92 -22.41
C ASP A 125 -2.01 -12.16 -23.65
N ASP A 126 -2.72 -11.13 -24.10
CA ASP A 126 -2.34 -10.28 -25.24
C ASP A 126 -1.39 -9.12 -24.84
N GLY A 127 -0.99 -9.04 -23.57
CA GLY A 127 -0.13 -8.00 -23.02
C GLY A 127 -0.83 -6.68 -22.68
N SER A 128 -2.15 -6.58 -22.86
CA SER A 128 -2.92 -5.42 -22.39
C SER A 128 -3.11 -5.44 -20.87
N ILE A 129 -3.22 -4.27 -20.24
CA ILE A 129 -3.47 -4.17 -18.79
C ILE A 129 -4.91 -4.61 -18.49
N LEU A 130 -5.06 -5.63 -17.66
CA LEU A 130 -6.34 -6.10 -17.14
C LEU A 130 -6.81 -5.24 -15.96
N THR A 131 -5.92 -5.01 -14.99
CA THR A 131 -6.23 -4.20 -13.80
C THR A 131 -4.96 -3.66 -13.15
N GLU A 132 -5.10 -2.54 -12.42
CA GLU A 132 -4.07 -1.95 -11.58
C GLU A 132 -4.60 -1.76 -10.16
N TYR A 133 -3.82 -2.09 -9.13
CA TYR A 133 -4.21 -1.89 -7.73
C TYR A 133 -3.01 -1.66 -6.80
N TYR A 134 -3.29 -1.10 -5.62
CA TYR A 134 -2.31 -0.84 -4.57
C TYR A 134 -2.34 -1.88 -3.45
#